data_AF-A0A971FKJ1-F1
#
_entry.id   AF-A0A971FKJ1-F1
#
_cell.length_a   1.000
_cell.length_b   1.000
_cell.length_c   1.000
_cell.angle_alpha   90.00
_cell.angle_beta   90.00
_cell.angle_gamma   90.00
#
_symmetry.space_group_name_H-M   'P 1'
#
loop_
_entity.id
_entity.type
_entity.pdbx_description
1 polymer ?
#
loop_
_entity_poly.entity_id
_entity_poly.type
_entity_poly.pdbx_seq_one_letter_code
_entity_poly.pdbx_strand_id
1 'polypeptide(L)'
;MNSDRHQCRQTRKNNAGMTLVELVLAVGVLAMALGIMFSSIISMYRMGAIAEGRTRAAMVMTSVMEDLRTMSFEQVLAHNPNPVSFEDPSVVVQLELFASDGSAVTLPTAPGALTFPNPVEVRATVFWTEQPRERTYSMSGSTLLSRR
;
A
#
# COMPACT_ATOMS: atom_id res chain seq x y z
N MET A 1 1.10 -82.91 41.66
CA MET A 1 2.36 -82.53 40.99
C MET A 1 2.05 -82.33 39.51
N ASN A 2 2.56 -81.24 38.93
CA ASN A 2 2.45 -80.77 37.53
C ASN A 2 1.12 -80.11 37.13
N SER A 3 1.09 -78.96 36.46
CA SER A 3 2.09 -77.91 36.23
C SER A 3 1.34 -76.72 35.62
N ASP A 4 1.70 -75.51 36.02
CA ASP A 4 1.19 -74.24 35.51
C ASP A 4 1.14 -74.16 33.98
N ARG A 5 0.00 -73.72 33.44
CA ARG A 5 -0.05 -72.88 32.23
C ARG A 5 -1.22 -71.90 32.32
N HIS A 6 -1.03 -70.81 33.05
CA HIS A 6 -1.77 -69.59 32.80
C HIS A 6 -1.36 -69.06 31.42
N GLN A 7 -2.11 -69.46 30.40
CA GLN A 7 -1.97 -68.90 29.06
C GLN A 7 -2.51 -67.47 29.11
N CYS A 8 -1.62 -66.50 29.30
CA CYS A 8 -1.89 -65.08 29.08
C CYS A 8 -2.37 -64.89 27.64
N ARG A 9 -3.68 -64.96 27.44
CA ARG A 9 -4.32 -64.69 26.16
C ARG A 9 -4.22 -63.18 25.96
N GLN A 10 -3.19 -62.75 25.23
CA GLN A 10 -3.02 -61.38 24.79
C GLN A 10 -4.32 -60.90 24.13
N THR A 11 -5.02 -59.98 24.80
CA THR A 11 -6.04 -59.15 24.18
C THR A 11 -5.38 -58.36 23.06
N ARG A 12 -5.52 -58.83 21.81
CA ARG A 12 -5.42 -57.95 20.65
C ARG A 12 -6.56 -56.94 20.78
N LYS A 13 -6.28 -55.82 21.45
CA LYS A 13 -7.11 -54.62 21.36
C LYS A 13 -7.08 -54.20 19.89
N ASN A 14 -8.23 -54.30 19.24
CA ASN A 14 -8.44 -53.78 17.90
C ASN A 14 -8.24 -52.25 17.93
N ASN A 15 -7.02 -51.80 17.63
CA ASN A 15 -6.72 -50.38 17.36
C ASN A 15 -7.11 -49.98 15.93
N ALA A 16 -7.63 -50.90 15.11
CA ALA A 16 -7.92 -50.70 13.69
C ALA A 16 -9.08 -49.72 13.40
N GLY A 17 -9.94 -49.41 14.39
CA GLY A 17 -11.02 -48.42 14.24
C GLY A 17 -10.66 -47.00 14.68
N MET A 18 -9.61 -46.84 15.50
CA MET A 18 -9.11 -45.53 15.95
C MET A 18 -8.22 -44.85 14.91
N THR A 19 -7.55 -45.64 14.06
CA THR A 19 -6.59 -45.14 13.06
C THR A 19 -7.24 -44.28 11.98
N LEU A 20 -8.48 -44.56 11.59
CA LEU A 20 -9.17 -43.76 10.56
C LEU A 20 -9.58 -42.39 11.13
N VAL A 21 -10.11 -42.36 12.36
CA VAL A 21 -10.50 -41.11 13.04
C VAL A 21 -9.27 -40.24 13.32
N GLU A 22 -8.17 -40.84 13.79
CA GLU A 22 -6.90 -40.14 14.02
C GLU A 22 -6.30 -39.60 12.71
N LEU A 23 -6.37 -40.39 11.62
CA LEU A 23 -5.89 -39.94 10.31
C LEU A 23 -6.73 -38.78 9.76
N VAL A 24 -8.06 -38.85 9.87
CA VAL A 24 -8.94 -37.75 9.46
C VAL A 24 -8.69 -36.50 10.30
N LEU A 25 -8.49 -36.65 11.61
CA LEU A 25 -8.17 -35.54 12.50
C LEU A 25 -6.80 -34.93 12.17
N ALA A 26 -5.78 -35.76 11.95
CA ALA A 26 -4.44 -35.32 11.56
C ALA A 26 -4.46 -34.57 10.22
N VAL A 27 -5.19 -35.09 9.23
CA VAL A 27 -5.40 -34.42 7.93
C VAL A 27 -6.17 -33.12 8.10
N GLY A 28 -7.16 -33.05 9.00
CA GLY A 28 -7.88 -31.82 9.31
C GLY A 28 -6.98 -30.74 9.92
N VAL A 29 -6.16 -31.11 10.90
CA VAL A 29 -5.18 -30.20 11.50
C VAL A 29 -4.15 -29.74 10.47
N LEU A 30 -3.66 -30.65 9.62
CA LEU A 30 -2.74 -30.33 8.52
C LEU A 30 -3.38 -29.33 7.54
N ALA A 31 -4.64 -29.56 7.16
CA ALA A 31 -5.37 -28.67 6.26
C ALA A 31 -5.58 -27.27 6.88
N MET A 32 -5.90 -27.19 8.18
CA MET A 32 -5.99 -25.92 8.90
C MET A 32 -4.65 -25.20 8.93
N ALA A 33 -3.56 -25.90 9.23
CA ALA A 33 -2.21 -25.32 9.25
C ALA A 33 -1.81 -24.77 7.87
N LEU A 34 -2.07 -25.53 6.79
CA LEU A 34 -1.84 -25.07 5.42
C LEU A 34 -2.69 -23.85 5.08
N GLY A 35 -3.97 -23.84 5.46
CA GLY A 35 -4.85 -22.69 5.25
C GLY A 35 -4.33 -21.41 5.91
N ILE A 36 -3.80 -21.52 7.14
CA ILE A 36 -3.17 -20.39 7.84
C ILE A 36 -1.91 -19.93 7.09
N MET A 37 -1.04 -20.86 6.69
CA MET A 37 0.18 -20.50 5.95
C MET A 37 -0.12 -19.79 4.62
N PHE A 38 -1.09 -20.28 3.85
CA PHE A 38 -1.50 -19.62 2.60
C PHE A 38 -2.11 -18.24 2.85
N SER A 39 -2.89 -18.07 3.92
CA SER A 39 -3.42 -16.76 4.32
C SER A 39 -2.29 -15.76 4.63
N SER A 40 -1.25 -16.20 5.34
CA SER A 40 -0.08 -15.36 5.63
C SER A 40 0.67 -14.92 4.37
N ILE A 41 0.81 -15.80 3.37
CA ILE A 41 1.45 -15.47 2.08
C ILE A 41 0.66 -14.38 1.35
N ILE A 42 -0.67 -14.52 1.28
CA ILE A 42 -1.55 -13.52 0.64
C ILE A 42 -1.42 -12.16 1.36
N SER A 43 -1.34 -12.17 2.69
CA SER A 43 -1.14 -10.95 3.48
C SER A 43 0.21 -10.29 3.20
N MET A 44 1.28 -11.08 3.08
CA MET A 44 2.63 -10.58 2.79
C MET A 44 2.71 -9.91 1.41
N TYR A 45 2.11 -10.53 0.39
CA TYR A 45 2.05 -9.96 -0.96
C TYR A 45 1.37 -8.58 -0.96
N ARG A 46 0.28 -8.41 -0.18
CA ARG A 46 -0.42 -7.13 -0.04
C ARG A 46 0.43 -6.06 0.64
N MET A 47 1.21 -6.43 1.65
CA MET A 47 2.07 -5.49 2.36
C MET A 47 3.22 -5.00 1.47
N GLY A 48 3.74 -5.86 0.59
CA GLY A 48 4.73 -5.50 -0.43
C GLY A 48 4.19 -4.43 -1.38
N ALA A 49 3.01 -4.65 -1.97
CA ALA A 49 2.40 -3.69 -2.90
C ALA A 49 2.18 -2.29 -2.27
N ILE A 50 1.78 -2.23 -1.00
CA ILE A 50 1.62 -0.96 -0.28
C ILE A 50 2.96 -0.24 -0.08
N ALA A 51 3.99 -0.99 0.33
CA ALA A 51 5.32 -0.43 0.55
C ALA A 51 5.92 0.09 -0.77
N GLU A 52 5.75 -0.65 -1.86
CA GLU A 52 6.16 -0.25 -3.21
C GLU A 52 5.41 1.00 -3.68
N GLY A 53 4.07 1.04 -3.53
CA GLY A 53 3.25 2.19 -3.87
C GLY A 53 3.66 3.46 -3.12
N ARG A 54 3.90 3.34 -1.80
CA ARG A 54 4.40 4.45 -0.98
C ARG A 54 5.78 4.93 -1.41
N THR A 55 6.69 4.00 -1.67
CA THR A 55 8.06 4.32 -2.11
C THR A 55 8.03 5.06 -3.45
N ARG A 56 7.17 4.60 -4.37
CA ARG A 56 6.96 5.25 -5.67
C ARG A 56 6.37 6.66 -5.50
N ALA A 57 5.31 6.81 -4.70
CA ALA A 57 4.71 8.11 -4.44
C ALA A 57 5.71 9.10 -3.82
N ALA A 58 6.60 8.63 -2.94
CA ALA A 58 7.67 9.45 -2.37
C ALA A 58 8.70 9.89 -3.42
N MET A 59 9.09 9.02 -4.36
CA MET A 59 9.97 9.39 -5.48
C MET A 59 9.33 10.43 -6.39
N VAL A 60 8.05 10.24 -6.74
CA VAL A 60 7.27 11.21 -7.54
C VAL A 60 7.20 12.55 -6.82
N MET A 61 6.83 12.54 -5.54
CA MET A 61 6.78 13.75 -4.72
C MET A 61 8.13 14.47 -4.72
N THR A 62 9.22 13.73 -4.50
CA THR A 62 10.57 14.31 -4.48
C THR A 62 10.93 14.96 -5.81
N SER A 63 10.63 14.31 -6.93
CA SER A 63 10.84 14.86 -8.27
C SER A 63 10.05 16.15 -8.48
N VAL A 64 8.75 16.12 -8.21
CA VAL A 64 7.85 17.28 -8.40
C VAL A 64 8.29 18.45 -7.52
N MET A 65 8.67 18.19 -6.27
CA MET A 65 9.12 19.24 -5.36
C MET A 65 10.46 19.85 -5.80
N GLU A 66 11.36 19.07 -6.38
CA GLU A 66 12.61 19.60 -6.93
C GLU A 66 12.38 20.42 -8.20
N ASP A 67 11.48 19.95 -9.08
CA ASP A 67 11.07 20.69 -10.27
C ASP A 67 10.50 22.06 -9.87
N LEU A 68 9.56 22.09 -8.93
CA LEU A 68 8.96 23.33 -8.38
C LEU A 68 9.99 24.27 -7.78
N ARG A 69 11.06 23.75 -7.16
CA ARG A 69 12.12 24.56 -6.55
C ARG A 69 12.95 25.35 -7.57
N THR A 70 13.03 24.86 -8.80
CA THR A 70 13.82 25.47 -9.88
C THR A 70 12.98 26.38 -10.79
N MET A 71 11.65 26.30 -10.72
CA MET A 71 10.73 27.06 -11.56
C MET A 71 10.48 28.48 -11.03
N SER A 72 10.25 29.42 -11.96
CA SER A 72 9.72 30.73 -11.63
C SER A 72 8.21 30.64 -11.30
N PHE A 73 7.68 31.66 -10.63
CA PHE A 73 6.26 31.71 -10.28
C PHE A 73 5.33 31.55 -11.50
N GLU A 74 5.65 32.22 -12.61
CA GLU A 74 4.88 32.11 -13.85
C GLU A 74 4.95 30.71 -14.47
N GLN A 75 6.10 30.05 -14.37
CA GLN A 75 6.26 28.67 -14.83
C GLN A 75 5.44 27.70 -13.96
N VAL A 76 5.43 27.89 -12.64
CA VAL A 76 4.62 27.09 -11.72
C VAL A 76 3.13 27.21 -12.03
N LEU A 77 2.61 28.41 -12.31
CA LEU A 77 1.19 28.61 -12.64
C LEU A 77 0.73 27.78 -13.85
N ALA A 78 1.59 27.66 -14.86
CA ALA A 78 1.31 26.90 -16.08
C ALA A 78 1.73 25.42 -15.98
N HIS A 79 2.39 25.01 -14.90
CA HIS A 79 2.96 23.68 -14.79
C HIS A 79 1.89 22.61 -14.55
N ASN A 80 1.96 21.54 -15.34
CA ASN A 80 1.22 20.31 -15.11
C ASN A 80 2.22 19.15 -14.97
N PRO A 81 2.35 18.53 -13.79
CA PRO A 81 3.28 17.42 -13.56
C PRO A 81 2.79 16.09 -14.15
N ASN A 82 1.60 16.03 -14.74
CA ASN A 82 1.02 14.82 -15.31
C ASN A 82 1.12 14.78 -16.85
N PRO A 83 1.25 13.59 -17.47
CA PRO A 83 1.41 12.29 -16.81
C PRO A 83 2.81 12.18 -16.18
N VAL A 84 2.88 11.62 -14.98
CA VAL A 84 4.17 11.33 -14.35
C VAL A 84 4.83 10.22 -15.16
N SER A 85 6.12 10.35 -15.49
CA SER A 85 6.85 9.42 -16.38
C SER A 85 7.08 8.01 -15.81
N PHE A 86 6.37 7.60 -14.77
CA PHE A 86 6.40 6.23 -14.27
C PHE A 86 5.42 5.37 -15.07
N GLU A 87 5.77 4.09 -15.30
CA GLU A 87 5.03 3.14 -16.15
C GLU A 87 3.57 2.87 -15.72
N ASP A 88 3.11 3.44 -14.61
CA ASP A 88 1.84 3.08 -14.00
C ASP A 88 0.85 4.28 -14.03
N PRO A 89 -0.27 4.17 -14.78
CA PRO A 89 -1.26 5.24 -14.91
C PRO A 89 -2.08 5.47 -13.62
N SER A 90 -1.86 4.67 -12.58
CA SER A 90 -2.58 4.77 -11.31
C SER A 90 -2.14 5.93 -10.42
N VAL A 91 -1.09 6.67 -10.78
CA VAL A 91 -0.54 7.81 -10.01
C VAL A 91 -0.90 9.14 -10.66
N VAL A 92 -1.46 10.06 -9.89
CA VAL A 92 -1.83 11.41 -10.31
C VAL A 92 -1.29 12.42 -9.30
N VAL A 93 -0.73 13.52 -9.79
CA VAL A 93 -0.24 14.62 -8.94
C VAL A 93 -1.17 15.81 -9.08
N GLN A 94 -1.67 16.32 -7.96
CA GLN A 94 -2.41 17.57 -7.90
C GLN A 94 -1.54 18.64 -7.26
N LEU A 95 -1.50 19.81 -7.89
CA LEU A 95 -0.80 20.98 -7.37
C LEU A 95 -1.81 22.05 -6.98
N GLU A 96 -1.57 22.71 -5.85
CA GLU A 96 -2.39 23.79 -5.33
C GLU A 96 -1.51 24.96 -4.86
N LEU A 97 -1.91 26.18 -5.15
CA LEU A 97 -1.38 27.40 -4.55
C LEU A 97 -2.36 27.96 -3.53
N PHE A 98 -1.85 28.67 -2.52
CA PHE A 98 -2.70 29.40 -1.58
C PHE A 98 -2.72 30.89 -1.92
N ALA A 99 -3.91 31.42 -2.22
CA ALA A 99 -4.11 32.84 -2.41
C ALA A 99 -4.07 33.61 -1.08
N SER A 100 -4.04 34.95 -1.15
CA SER A 100 -3.89 35.82 0.03
C SER A 100 -5.09 35.76 0.99
N ASP A 101 -6.24 35.29 0.50
CA ASP A 101 -7.44 35.00 1.29
C ASP A 101 -7.43 33.59 1.92
N GLY A 102 -6.38 32.80 1.69
CA GLY A 102 -6.23 31.43 2.17
C GLY A 102 -6.94 30.38 1.30
N SER A 103 -7.56 30.77 0.18
CA SER A 103 -8.20 29.83 -0.74
C SER A 103 -7.15 29.01 -1.51
N ALA A 104 -7.44 27.72 -1.70
CA ALA A 104 -6.62 26.83 -2.51
C ALA A 104 -6.99 26.98 -3.99
N VAL A 105 -5.98 27.17 -4.84
CA VAL A 105 -6.09 27.35 -6.28
C VAL A 105 -5.37 26.18 -6.95
N THR A 106 -6.13 25.30 -7.60
CA THR A 106 -5.57 24.16 -8.33
C THR A 106 -4.81 24.63 -9.58
N LEU A 107 -3.65 24.03 -9.83
CA LEU A 107 -2.83 24.25 -11.03
C LEU A 107 -3.07 23.15 -12.08
N PRO A 108 -2.83 23.42 -13.37
CA PRO A 108 -2.45 24.72 -13.94
C PRO A 108 -3.61 25.72 -13.90
N THR A 109 -3.29 27.01 -13.75
CA THR A 109 -4.26 28.09 -13.73
C THR A 109 -3.75 29.30 -14.52
N ALA A 110 -4.66 30.08 -15.10
CA ALA A 110 -4.27 31.29 -15.82
C ALA A 110 -3.81 32.38 -14.82
N PRO A 111 -2.77 33.17 -15.15
CA PRO A 111 -2.46 34.37 -14.40
C PRO A 111 -3.64 35.33 -14.50
N GLY A 112 -4.38 35.50 -13.40
CA GLY A 112 -5.60 36.29 -13.33
C GLY A 112 -5.68 37.09 -12.03
N ALA A 113 -6.86 37.65 -11.70
CA ALA A 113 -7.10 38.53 -10.54
C ALA A 113 -6.81 37.93 -9.14
N LEU A 114 -6.24 36.72 -9.08
CA LEU A 114 -5.83 36.06 -7.86
C LEU A 114 -4.56 36.74 -7.32
N THR A 115 -4.64 37.22 -6.08
CA THR A 115 -3.51 37.80 -5.38
C THR A 115 -2.86 36.74 -4.51
N PHE A 116 -1.59 36.42 -4.80
CA PHE A 116 -0.83 35.45 -4.02
C PHE A 116 0.14 36.16 -3.05
N PRO A 117 0.27 35.69 -1.81
CA PRO A 117 1.26 36.20 -0.87
C PRO A 117 2.67 35.96 -1.40
N ASN A 118 3.65 36.69 -0.86
CA ASN A 118 5.06 36.46 -1.14
C ASN A 118 5.82 36.23 0.17
N PRO A 119 6.40 35.04 0.40
CA PRO A 119 6.37 33.86 -0.47
C PRO A 119 4.98 33.21 -0.54
N VAL A 120 4.70 32.52 -1.66
CA VAL A 120 3.46 31.74 -1.87
C VAL A 120 3.69 30.28 -1.48
N GLU A 121 2.75 29.67 -0.78
CA GLU A 121 2.78 28.23 -0.53
C GLU A 121 2.27 27.45 -1.74
N VAL A 122 3.07 26.48 -2.18
CA VAL A 122 2.70 25.48 -3.18
C VAL A 122 2.59 24.14 -2.49
N ARG A 123 1.42 23.50 -2.57
CA ARG A 123 1.18 22.16 -2.06
C ARG A 123 1.04 21.19 -3.22
N ALA A 124 1.85 20.14 -3.20
CA ALA A 124 1.71 18.99 -4.08
C ALA A 124 1.06 17.84 -3.32
N THR A 125 0.10 17.18 -3.96
CA THR A 125 -0.53 15.96 -3.44
C THR A 125 -0.45 14.86 -4.49
N VAL A 126 0.25 13.78 -4.18
CA VAL A 126 0.32 12.57 -5.00
C VAL A 126 -0.80 11.64 -4.57
N PHE A 127 -1.67 11.28 -5.50
CA PHE A 127 -2.69 10.26 -5.35
C PHE A 127 -2.27 9.01 -6.10
N TRP A 128 -2.46 7.84 -5.50
CA TRP A 128 -2.28 6.58 -6.21
C TRP A 128 -3.35 5.57 -5.84
N THR A 129 -3.71 4.72 -6.79
CA THR A 129 -4.67 3.65 -6.58
C THR A 129 -3.99 2.30 -6.56
N GLU A 130 -4.27 1.50 -5.53
CA GLU A 130 -3.78 0.12 -5.46
C GLU A 130 -4.85 -0.85 -5.95
N GLN A 131 -4.54 -1.55 -7.05
CA GLN A 131 -5.29 -2.70 -7.49
C GLN A 131 -4.94 -3.92 -6.62
N PRO A 132 -5.89 -4.83 -6.34
CA PRO A 132 -7.22 -4.95 -6.92
C PRO A 132 -8.35 -4.27 -6.10
N ARG A 133 -8.03 -3.56 -5.02
CA ARG A 133 -9.05 -2.99 -4.12
C ARG A 133 -9.50 -1.57 -4.50
N GLU A 134 -8.91 -0.99 -5.55
CA GLU A 134 -9.14 0.40 -6.01
C GLU A 134 -9.07 1.42 -4.87
N ARG A 135 -8.30 1.11 -3.82
CA ARG A 135 -8.15 2.03 -2.70
C ARG A 135 -7.22 3.15 -3.14
N THR A 136 -7.72 4.37 -3.06
CA THR A 136 -6.91 5.57 -3.28
C THR A 136 -6.16 5.91 -2.00
N TYR A 137 -4.87 6.13 -2.13
CA TYR A 137 -4.02 6.69 -1.08
C TYR A 137 -3.51 8.05 -1.55
N SER A 138 -3.09 8.88 -0.60
CA SER A 138 -2.53 10.18 -0.88
C SER A 138 -1.34 10.49 0.02
N MET A 139 -0.44 11.30 -0.51
CA MET A 139 0.71 11.87 0.19
C MET A 139 0.84 13.32 -0.25
N SER A 140 1.00 14.25 0.70
CA SER A 140 1.15 15.66 0.40
C SER A 140 2.47 16.22 0.95
N GLY A 141 2.99 17.22 0.26
CA GLY A 141 4.13 18.04 0.67
C GLY A 141 3.89 19.47 0.24
N SER A 142 4.50 20.43 0.93
CA SER A 142 4.44 21.83 0.52
C SER A 142 5.79 22.52 0.59
N THR A 143 5.94 23.57 -0.22
CA THR A 143 7.11 24.45 -0.25
C THR A 143 6.68 25.89 -0.43
N LEU A 144 7.55 26.81 -0.04
CA LEU A 144 7.35 28.24 -0.20
C LEU A 144 8.14 28.73 -1.42
N LEU A 145 7.45 29.36 -2.36
CA LEU A 145 8.02 29.92 -3.58
C LEU A 145 8.04 31.45 -3.48
N SER A 146 9.21 32.05 -3.73
CA SER A 146 9.34 33.51 -3.79
C SER A 146 8.97 34.03 -5.19
N ARG A 147 8.20 35.11 -5.27
CA ARG A 147 7.73 35.71 -6.53
C ARG A 147 8.75 36.66 -7.20
N ARG A 148 10.05 36.38 -7.08
CA ARG A 148 11.10 37.26 -7.67
C ARG A 148 11.08 37.27 -9.19
#